data_AF-A0A2M7RML4-F1
#
_entry.id   AF-A0A2M7RML4-F1
#
_cell.length_a   1.000
_cell.length_b   1.000
_cell.length_c   1.000
_cell.angle_alpha   90.00
_cell.angle_beta   90.00
_cell.angle_gamma   90.00
#
_symmetry.space_group_name_H-M   'P 1'
#
loop_
_entity.id
_entity.type
_entity.pdbx_description
1 polymer ?
#
loop_
_entity_poly.entity_id
_entity_poly.type
_entity_poly.pdbx_seq_one_letter_code
_entity_poly.pdbx_strand_id
1 'polypeptide(L)'
;DCVFKKLKNYGFELERKTKAGFSWFEAKKNGSLGLTFLLIGKFEKNYFSWHFMKFFELRIKAGYLHPTEYNFENEKFVGIPISSAIAGIRQSFLNPKRKLDKQVLGEEMNKTRVKTYDNISVYIFGLKLPCLYDLFSFFYNIYGGIRVMLGRKYEIWD
;
A
#
# COMPACT_ATOMS: atom_id res chain seq x y z
N ASP A 1 -9.80 -13.17 6.57
CA ASP A 1 -10.15 -14.11 7.67
C ASP A 1 -9.06 -15.11 8.04
N CYS A 2 -8.35 -15.73 7.09
CA CYS A 2 -7.30 -16.72 7.41
C CYS A 2 -6.18 -16.17 8.33
N VAL A 3 -5.66 -14.96 8.07
CA VAL A 3 -4.60 -14.35 8.89
C VAL A 3 -5.07 -14.02 10.31
N PHE A 4 -6.28 -13.46 10.46
CA PHE A 4 -6.82 -13.10 11.77
C PHE A 4 -7.10 -14.31 12.65
N LYS A 5 -7.61 -15.40 12.06
CA LYS A 5 -7.78 -16.66 12.79
C LYS A 5 -6.43 -17.20 13.28
N LYS A 6 -5.40 -17.18 12.42
CA LYS A 6 -4.03 -17.58 12.82
C LYS A 6 -3.50 -16.71 13.96
N LEU A 7 -3.61 -15.38 13.85
CA LEU A 7 -3.13 -14.46 14.89
C LEU A 7 -3.83 -14.68 16.24
N LYS A 8 -5.16 -14.85 16.24
CA LYS A 8 -5.90 -15.22 17.45
C LYS A 8 -5.39 -16.53 18.05
N ASN A 9 -5.15 -17.56 17.23
CA ASN A 9 -4.58 -18.83 17.68
C ASN A 9 -3.17 -18.69 18.27
N TYR A 10 -2.38 -17.71 17.81
CA TYR A 10 -1.06 -17.39 18.38
C TYR A 10 -1.14 -16.48 19.62
N GLY A 11 -2.34 -16.16 20.11
CA GLY A 11 -2.57 -15.34 21.29
C GLY A 11 -2.46 -13.83 21.05
N PHE A 12 -2.66 -13.37 19.82
CA PHE A 12 -2.80 -11.93 19.54
C PHE A 12 -4.24 -11.48 19.81
N GLU A 13 -4.37 -10.35 20.50
CA GLU A 13 -5.60 -9.60 20.62
C GLU A 13 -5.79 -8.74 19.38
N LEU A 14 -6.97 -8.81 18.76
CA LEU A 14 -7.32 -8.03 17.58
C LEU A 14 -8.25 -6.88 17.96
N GLU A 15 -7.83 -5.66 17.65
CA GLU A 15 -8.60 -4.45 17.88
C GLU A 15 -8.95 -3.83 16.52
N ARG A 16 -10.23 -3.57 16.26
CA ARG A 16 -10.66 -2.80 15.09
C ARG A 16 -10.67 -1.31 15.45
N LYS A 17 -9.95 -0.50 14.69
CA LYS A 17 -9.92 0.96 14.85
C LYS A 17 -10.54 1.66 13.66
N THR A 18 -11.08 2.84 13.91
CA THR A 18 -11.75 3.65 12.89
C THR A 18 -11.45 5.13 13.11
N LYS A 19 -11.05 5.86 12.07
CA LYS A 19 -10.84 7.32 12.10
C LYS A 19 -11.09 7.93 10.73
N ALA A 20 -11.87 9.01 10.67
CA ALA A 20 -12.17 9.76 9.43
C ALA A 20 -12.64 8.88 8.25
N GLY A 21 -13.49 7.87 8.52
CA GLY A 21 -14.01 6.95 7.50
C GLY A 21 -13.06 5.80 7.11
N PHE A 22 -11.85 5.78 7.64
CA PHE A 22 -10.92 4.65 7.47
C PHE A 22 -11.05 3.68 8.63
N SER A 23 -11.05 2.38 8.34
CA SER A 23 -10.99 1.33 9.37
C SER A 23 -9.80 0.41 9.14
N TRP A 24 -9.10 0.06 10.21
CA TRP A 24 -7.98 -0.88 10.19
C TRP A 24 -8.06 -1.81 11.40
N PHE A 25 -7.27 -2.88 11.39
CA PHE A 25 -7.12 -3.77 12.53
C PHE A 25 -5.70 -3.69 13.06
N GLU A 26 -5.55 -3.67 14.37
CA GLU A 26 -4.28 -3.85 15.06
C GLU A 26 -4.29 -5.21 15.76
N ALA A 27 -3.19 -5.95 15.65
CA ALA A 27 -2.94 -7.17 16.41
C ALA A 27 -1.84 -6.89 17.43
N LYS A 28 -2.12 -7.14 18.70
CA LYS A 28 -1.20 -6.90 19.82
C LYS A 28 -1.02 -8.16 20.65
N LYS A 29 0.19 -8.39 21.11
CA LYS A 29 0.54 -9.43 22.08
C LYS A 29 1.70 -8.92 22.91
N ASN A 30 1.60 -9.06 24.23
CA ASN A 30 2.66 -8.58 25.12
C ASN A 30 3.99 -9.30 24.81
N GLY A 31 5.09 -8.54 24.77
CA GLY A 31 6.40 -9.07 24.37
C GLY A 31 6.54 -9.43 22.87
N SER A 32 5.65 -8.96 22.00
CA SER A 32 5.71 -9.17 20.55
C SER A 32 5.54 -7.85 19.78
N LEU A 33 6.03 -7.80 18.55
CA LEU A 33 5.79 -6.68 17.66
C LEU A 33 4.29 -6.58 17.31
N GLY A 34 3.71 -5.39 17.43
CA GLY A 34 2.34 -5.13 16.99
C GLY A 34 2.23 -5.15 15.46
N LEU A 35 1.11 -5.65 14.94
CA LEU A 35 0.84 -5.72 13.50
C LEU A 35 -0.37 -4.85 13.15
N THR A 36 -0.27 -4.09 12.05
CA THR A 36 -1.36 -3.23 11.57
C THR A 36 -1.82 -3.68 10.19
N PHE A 37 -3.13 -3.89 10.04
CA PHE A 37 -3.78 -4.35 8.82
C PHE A 37 -4.71 -3.26 8.29
N LEU A 38 -4.23 -2.55 7.27
CA LEU A 38 -4.94 -1.42 6.64
C LEU A 38 -5.89 -1.86 5.51
N LEU A 39 -5.51 -2.89 4.75
CA LEU A 39 -6.26 -3.37 3.59
C LEU A 39 -6.68 -4.82 3.80
N ILE A 40 -7.93 -5.01 4.25
CA ILE A 40 -8.48 -6.34 4.50
C ILE A 40 -9.51 -6.63 3.42
N GLY A 41 -9.09 -7.40 2.44
CA GLY A 41 -9.85 -7.65 1.23
C GLY A 41 -9.86 -9.12 0.83
N LYS A 42 -10.33 -9.38 -0.39
CA LYS A 42 -10.37 -10.70 -1.01
C LYS A 42 -9.39 -10.77 -2.17
N PHE A 43 -8.64 -11.85 -2.26
CA PHE A 43 -7.85 -12.14 -3.45
C PHE A 43 -8.71 -12.95 -4.42
N GLU A 44 -8.93 -12.36 -5.59
CA GLU A 44 -9.45 -13.03 -6.78
C GLU A 44 -8.27 -13.39 -7.70
N LYS A 45 -8.52 -14.25 -8.69
CA LYS A 45 -7.47 -14.74 -9.63
C LYS A 45 -6.62 -13.60 -10.22
N ASN A 46 -7.24 -12.46 -10.54
CA ASN A 46 -6.57 -11.37 -11.25
C ASN A 46 -6.40 -10.09 -10.43
N TYR A 47 -7.01 -9.99 -9.25
CA TYR A 47 -6.96 -8.78 -8.44
C TYR A 47 -7.21 -9.06 -6.97
N PHE A 48 -6.67 -8.19 -6.12
CA PHE A 48 -7.11 -8.00 -4.76
C PHE A 48 -8.22 -6.96 -4.73
N SER A 49 -9.30 -7.23 -4.00
CA SER A 49 -10.45 -6.35 -3.83
C SER A 49 -10.56 -5.91 -2.38
N TRP A 50 -10.68 -4.60 -2.15
CA TRP A 50 -10.94 -4.02 -0.83
C TRP A 50 -12.10 -3.05 -0.88
N HIS A 51 -13.13 -3.31 -0.08
CA HIS A 51 -14.24 -2.40 0.11
C HIS A 51 -13.95 -1.47 1.29
N PHE A 52 -13.83 -0.18 1.03
CA PHE A 52 -13.68 0.83 2.08
C PHE A 52 -15.00 1.51 2.44
N MET A 53 -16.00 1.45 1.56
CA MET A 53 -17.39 1.83 1.83
C MET A 53 -18.34 0.89 1.08
N LYS A 54 -19.64 0.91 1.44
CA LYS A 54 -20.67 0.04 0.83
C LYS A 54 -20.66 0.05 -0.71
N PHE A 55 -20.40 1.22 -1.30
CA PHE A 55 -20.44 1.41 -2.75
C PHE A 55 -19.08 1.61 -3.39
N PHE A 56 -18.01 1.62 -2.60
CA PHE A 56 -16.67 1.92 -3.09
C PHE A 56 -15.74 0.74 -2.88
N GLU A 57 -15.08 0.34 -3.96
CA GLU A 57 -14.16 -0.77 -3.99
C GLU A 57 -12.85 -0.33 -4.65
N LEU A 58 -11.73 -0.66 -4.02
CA LEU A 58 -10.42 -0.62 -4.66
C LEU A 58 -10.08 -2.02 -5.17
N ARG A 59 -9.72 -2.11 -6.45
CA ARG A 59 -9.13 -3.31 -7.04
C ARG A 59 -7.68 -3.05 -7.39
N ILE A 60 -6.79 -3.89 -6.87
CA ILE A 60 -5.36 -3.85 -7.15
C ILE A 60 -5.02 -5.09 -7.98
N LYS A 61 -4.36 -4.93 -9.12
CA LYS A 61 -4.00 -6.07 -9.98
C LYS A 61 -3.15 -7.08 -9.21
N ALA A 62 -3.45 -8.38 -9.32
CA ALA A 62 -2.74 -9.43 -8.57
C ALA A 62 -1.26 -9.49 -8.94
N GLY A 63 -0.91 -9.26 -10.22
CA GLY A 63 0.50 -9.15 -10.65
C GLY A 63 1.25 -7.97 -10.01
N TYR A 64 0.53 -6.95 -9.52
CA TYR A 64 1.10 -5.83 -8.76
C TYR A 64 1.28 -6.14 -7.26
N LEU A 65 0.69 -7.24 -6.78
CA LEU A 65 0.75 -7.68 -5.38
C LEU A 65 1.43 -9.04 -5.22
N HIS A 66 1.98 -9.60 -6.31
CA HIS A 66 2.46 -10.96 -6.28
C HIS A 66 3.58 -11.09 -5.24
N PRO A 67 3.47 -11.98 -4.24
CA PRO A 67 4.50 -12.12 -3.24
C PRO A 67 5.83 -12.44 -3.92
N THR A 68 6.87 -11.66 -3.64
CA THR A 68 8.20 -11.89 -4.21
C THR A 68 9.10 -12.39 -3.10
N GLU A 69 9.72 -13.55 -3.29
CA GLU A 69 10.71 -14.08 -2.36
C GLU A 69 12.04 -13.33 -2.53
N TYR A 70 12.57 -12.88 -1.41
CA TYR A 70 13.88 -12.24 -1.30
C TYR A 70 14.75 -13.09 -0.39
N ASN A 71 16.04 -13.11 -0.70
CA ASN A 71 17.07 -13.64 0.17
C ASN A 71 17.99 -12.49 0.55
N PHE A 72 18.17 -12.28 1.84
CA PHE A 72 19.18 -11.37 2.36
C PHE A 72 20.03 -12.14 3.35
N GLU A 73 21.32 -12.23 3.06
CA GLU A 73 22.24 -13.16 3.72
C GLU A 73 21.70 -14.60 3.66
N ASN A 74 21.30 -15.17 4.81
CA ASN A 74 20.75 -16.52 4.94
C ASN A 74 19.25 -16.53 5.28
N GLU A 75 18.61 -15.37 5.30
CA GLU A 75 17.20 -15.24 5.64
C GLU A 75 16.34 -15.11 4.38
N LYS A 76 15.32 -15.98 4.30
CA LYS A 76 14.30 -15.93 3.24
C LYS A 76 13.10 -15.15 3.73
N PHE A 77 12.70 -14.12 3.00
CA PHE A 77 11.50 -13.37 3.33
C PHE A 77 10.68 -13.03 2.11
N VAL A 78 9.38 -12.85 2.31
CA VAL A 78 8.44 -12.50 1.25
C VAL A 78 8.16 -11.01 1.35
N GLY A 79 8.40 -10.30 0.26
CA GLY A 79 8.21 -8.86 0.17
C GLY A 79 7.27 -8.44 -0.97
N ILE A 80 7.13 -7.13 -1.10
CA ILE A 80 6.41 -6.48 -2.20
C ILE A 80 7.27 -6.61 -3.47
N PRO A 81 6.70 -6.84 -4.67
CA PRO A 81 7.45 -6.80 -5.92
C PRO A 81 8.28 -5.52 -6.08
N ILE A 82 9.51 -5.67 -6.57
CA ILE A 82 10.37 -4.54 -6.96
C ILE A 82 9.63 -3.60 -7.92
N SER A 83 8.87 -4.16 -8.87
CA SER A 83 8.08 -3.37 -9.82
C SER A 83 7.06 -2.46 -9.15
N SER A 84 6.40 -2.93 -8.10
CA SER A 84 5.42 -2.18 -7.32
C SER A 84 6.07 -1.13 -6.42
N ALA A 85 7.23 -1.44 -5.84
CA ALA A 85 8.03 -0.48 -5.10
C ALA A 85 8.48 0.68 -6.02
N ILE A 86 9.03 0.37 -7.20
CA ILE A 86 9.45 1.37 -8.19
C ILE A 86 8.27 2.21 -8.67
N ALA A 87 7.13 1.58 -8.99
CA ALA A 87 5.92 2.31 -9.40
C ALA A 87 5.46 3.28 -8.30
N GLY A 88 5.46 2.84 -7.03
CA GLY A 88 5.15 3.70 -5.89
C GLY A 88 6.10 4.89 -5.74
N ILE A 89 7.41 4.69 -5.95
CA ILE A 89 8.41 5.78 -5.94
C ILE A 89 8.14 6.78 -7.06
N ARG A 90 7.86 6.30 -8.28
CA ARG A 90 7.56 7.14 -9.45
C ARG A 90 6.27 7.94 -9.24
N GLN A 91 5.23 7.33 -8.68
CA GLN A 91 3.99 8.04 -8.34
C GLN A 91 4.17 9.08 -7.22
N SER A 92 5.09 8.82 -6.28
CA SER A 92 5.34 9.67 -5.13
C SER A 92 6.60 10.56 -5.26
N PHE A 93 6.83 11.12 -6.46
CA PHE A 93 8.09 11.78 -6.81
C PHE A 93 8.49 12.98 -5.93
N LEU A 94 7.54 13.76 -5.41
CA LEU A 94 7.81 14.87 -4.47
C LEU A 94 7.82 14.47 -2.98
N ASN A 95 7.60 13.19 -2.64
CA ASN A 95 7.63 12.79 -1.23
C ASN A 95 9.08 12.67 -0.72
N PRO A 96 9.51 13.49 0.26
CA PRO A 96 10.88 13.46 0.76
C PRO A 96 11.24 12.14 1.46
N LYS A 97 10.25 11.42 2.02
CA LYS A 97 10.45 10.13 2.69
C LYS A 97 10.94 9.03 1.73
N ARG A 98 10.75 9.22 0.42
CA ARG A 98 11.22 8.29 -0.63
C ARG A 98 12.68 8.47 -1.03
N LYS A 99 13.43 9.38 -0.39
CA LYS A 99 14.83 9.64 -0.74
C LYS A 99 15.69 8.38 -0.61
N LEU A 100 15.57 7.65 0.51
CA LEU A 100 16.32 6.41 0.73
C LEU A 100 15.91 5.34 -0.27
N ASP A 101 14.60 5.15 -0.48
CA ASP A 101 14.08 4.17 -1.44
C ASP A 101 14.65 4.41 -2.86
N LYS A 102 14.72 5.69 -3.29
CA LYS A 102 15.31 6.08 -4.59
C LYS A 102 16.80 5.76 -4.67
N GLN A 103 17.53 5.89 -3.57
CA GLN A 103 18.96 5.56 -3.52
C GLN A 103 19.16 4.05 -3.59
N VAL A 104 18.44 3.30 -2.76
CA VAL A 104 18.55 1.83 -2.68
C VAL A 104 18.13 1.17 -3.99
N LEU A 105 17.06 1.65 -4.62
CA LEU A 105 16.50 1.05 -5.83
C LEU A 105 16.98 1.73 -7.12
N GLY A 106 17.94 2.66 -7.06
CA GLY A 106 18.33 3.49 -8.19
C GLY A 106 18.76 2.68 -9.43
N GLU A 107 19.55 1.63 -9.25
CA GLU A 107 19.94 0.74 -10.35
C GLU A 107 18.75 -0.03 -10.93
N GLU A 108 17.92 -0.61 -10.08
CA GLU A 108 16.73 -1.38 -10.47
C GLU A 108 15.70 -0.50 -11.19
N MET A 109 15.59 0.78 -10.81
CA MET A 109 14.72 1.76 -11.44
C MET A 109 15.08 2.02 -12.91
N ASN A 110 16.36 1.87 -13.27
CA ASN A 110 16.86 2.05 -14.65
C ASN A 110 16.72 0.75 -15.48
N LYS A 111 16.90 -0.41 -14.85
CA LYS A 111 16.84 -1.73 -15.51
C LYS A 111 15.39 -2.22 -15.69
N THR A 112 14.51 -1.93 -14.74
CA THR A 112 13.16 -2.49 -14.71
C THR A 112 12.16 -1.57 -15.41
N ARG A 113 11.57 -2.07 -16.52
CA ARG A 113 10.41 -1.43 -17.14
C ARG A 113 9.17 -1.69 -16.30
N VAL A 114 8.72 -0.67 -15.56
CA VAL A 114 7.49 -0.74 -14.77
C VAL A 114 6.36 0.08 -15.39
N LYS A 115 5.14 -0.47 -15.31
CA LYS A 115 3.93 0.30 -15.56
C LYS A 115 3.58 1.06 -14.28
N THR A 116 3.72 2.38 -14.30
CA THR A 116 3.50 3.22 -13.10
C THR A 116 2.03 3.38 -12.75
N TYR A 117 1.14 3.43 -13.74
CA TYR A 117 -0.28 3.79 -13.58
C TYR A 117 -1.21 2.61 -13.91
N ASP A 118 -2.51 2.72 -13.59
CA ASP A 118 -3.51 1.69 -13.85
C ASP A 118 -3.19 0.33 -13.15
N ASN A 119 -2.48 0.37 -12.02
CA ASN A 119 -2.31 -0.79 -11.15
C ASN A 119 -3.42 -0.91 -10.10
N ILE A 120 -4.06 0.23 -9.80
CA ILE A 120 -5.14 0.37 -8.81
C ILE A 120 -6.32 1.02 -9.52
N SER A 121 -7.49 0.37 -9.45
CA SER A 121 -8.75 0.87 -10.01
C SER A 121 -9.75 1.12 -8.91
N VAL A 122 -10.49 2.23 -9.02
CA VAL A 122 -11.61 2.55 -8.13
C VAL A 122 -12.90 2.11 -8.82
N TYR A 123 -13.78 1.46 -8.10
CA TYR A 123 -15.13 1.13 -8.53
C TYR A 123 -16.12 1.85 -7.63
N ILE A 124 -17.10 2.51 -8.24
CA ILE A 124 -18.21 3.17 -7.53
C ILE A 124 -19.51 2.57 -8.06
N PHE A 125 -20.34 2.01 -7.18
CA PHE A 125 -21.56 1.26 -7.57
C PHE A 125 -21.27 0.16 -8.63
N GLY A 126 -20.10 -0.47 -8.55
CA GLY A 126 -19.69 -1.51 -9.51
C GLY A 126 -19.19 -0.99 -10.86
N LEU A 127 -19.24 0.32 -11.12
CA LEU A 127 -18.68 0.94 -12.32
C LEU A 127 -17.20 1.24 -12.13
N LYS A 128 -16.36 0.72 -13.05
CA LYS A 128 -14.92 0.99 -13.06
C LYS A 128 -14.68 2.45 -13.44
N LEU A 129 -14.03 3.20 -12.56
CA LEU A 129 -13.47 4.52 -12.87
C LEU A 129 -11.95 4.36 -13.05
N PRO A 130 -11.48 4.13 -14.30
CA PRO A 130 -10.06 3.98 -14.58
C PRO A 130 -9.30 5.26 -14.21
N CYS A 131 -8.06 5.11 -13.77
CA CYS A 131 -7.13 6.21 -13.47
C CYS A 131 -7.56 7.17 -12.33
N LEU A 132 -8.74 6.99 -11.71
CA LEU A 132 -9.19 7.87 -10.63
C LEU A 132 -8.21 7.87 -9.46
N TYR A 133 -7.70 6.69 -9.10
CA TYR A 133 -6.66 6.55 -8.07
C TYR A 133 -5.37 7.29 -8.46
N ASP A 134 -4.92 7.15 -9.71
CA ASP A 134 -3.70 7.77 -10.21
C ASP A 134 -3.83 9.30 -10.20
N LEU A 135 -5.00 9.83 -10.58
CA LEU A 135 -5.31 11.25 -10.56
C LEU A 135 -5.26 11.83 -9.15
N PHE A 136 -5.93 11.19 -8.19
CA PHE A 136 -5.87 11.61 -6.79
C PHE A 136 -4.46 11.53 -6.23
N SER A 137 -3.72 10.47 -6.55
CA SER A 137 -2.33 10.30 -6.11
C SER A 137 -1.42 11.39 -6.66
N PHE A 138 -1.62 11.79 -7.92
CA PHE A 138 -0.89 12.89 -8.54
C PHE A 138 -1.14 14.22 -7.81
N PHE A 139 -2.41 14.62 -7.65
CA PHE A 139 -2.74 15.87 -6.95
C PHE A 139 -2.29 15.86 -5.50
N TYR A 140 -2.45 14.74 -4.80
CA TYR A 140 -1.94 14.57 -3.46
C TYR A 140 -0.42 14.75 -3.41
N ASN A 141 0.31 14.23 -4.40
CA ASN A 141 1.75 14.38 -4.47
C ASN A 141 2.19 15.84 -4.66
N ILE A 142 1.56 16.55 -5.59
CA ILE A 142 1.78 17.98 -5.84
C ILE A 142 1.50 18.79 -4.56
N TYR A 143 0.33 18.56 -3.96
CA TYR A 143 -0.08 19.27 -2.75
C TYR A 143 0.88 19.01 -1.57
N GLY A 144 1.26 17.75 -1.35
CA GLY A 144 2.25 17.38 -0.34
C GLY A 144 3.62 18.04 -0.59
N GLY A 145 4.05 18.11 -1.85
CA GLY A 145 5.27 18.82 -2.24
C GLY A 145 5.22 20.32 -1.91
N ILE A 146 4.13 21.00 -2.25
CA ILE A 146 3.92 22.42 -1.90
C ILE A 146 3.97 22.62 -0.38
N ARG A 147 3.34 21.73 0.40
CA ARG A 147 3.39 21.80 1.87
C ARG A 147 4.80 21.71 2.42
N VAL A 148 5.61 20.81 1.88
CA VAL A 148 7.03 20.67 2.26
C VAL A 148 7.80 21.96 1.94
N MET A 149 7.56 22.58 0.78
CA MET A 149 8.19 23.86 0.43
C MET A 149 7.80 24.99 1.40
N LEU A 150 6.60 24.94 1.98
CA LEU A 150 6.13 25.88 3.01
C LEU A 150 6.54 25.48 4.44
N GLY A 151 7.47 24.54 4.62
CA GLY A 151 7.95 24.09 5.93
C GLY A 151 6.97 23.21 6.71
N ARG A 152 5.90 22.71 6.08
CA ARG A 152 4.93 21.80 6.69
C ARG A 152 5.27 20.34 6.38
N LYS A 153 4.71 19.40 7.14
CA LYS A 153 4.80 17.96 6.85
C LYS A 153 4.14 17.65 5.49
N TYR A 154 4.62 16.59 4.84
CA TYR A 154 4.08 16.11 3.58
C TYR A 154 2.65 15.57 3.76
N GLU A 155 2.43 14.71 4.76
CA GLU A 155 1.12 14.12 5.07
C GLU A 155 0.16 15.11 5.74
N ILE A 156 -1.10 15.11 5.30
CA ILE A 156 -2.14 16.07 5.78
C ILE A 156 -2.67 15.68 7.15
N TRP A 157 -2.58 14.40 7.48
CA TRP A 157 -3.14 13.81 8.69
C TRP A 157 -2.19 13.79 9.89
N ASP A 158 -0.97 14.32 9.73
CA ASP A 158 0.08 14.46 10.75
C ASP A 158 0.46 15.93 10.99
#